data_AF-A0A9W6B568-F1
#
_entry.id   AF-A0A9W6B568-F1
#
_cell.length_a   1.000
_cell.length_b   1.000
_cell.length_c   1.000
_cell.angle_alpha   90.00
_cell.angle_beta   90.00
_cell.angle_gamma   90.00
#
_symmetry.space_group_name_H-M   'P 1'
#
loop_
_entity.id
_entity.type
_entity.pdbx_description
1 polymer ?
#
loop_
_entity_poly.entity_id
_entity_poly.type
_entity_poly.pdbx_seq_one_letter_code
_entity_poly.pdbx_strand_id
1 'polypeptide(L)'
;MRTMKKYALLLIVALVSFSCSIDDDENVNYRFEFVATDTVEFPSEIYVNNTYNVTIYYTLPNSCYYINGIDYNYTDDYERTVALVATVYDGTNCDANTVLESTTFDFKPINAGTYTFNFLTGQDDNGDYTYSTYDVVVLE
;
A
#
# COMPACT_ATOMS: atom_id res chain seq x y z
N MET A 1 -27.29 41.39 -46.49
CA MET A 1 -26.10 40.57 -46.83
C MET A 1 -25.74 39.75 -45.60
N ARG A 2 -26.11 38.47 -45.54
CA ARG A 2 -26.24 37.70 -44.29
C ARG A 2 -25.56 36.33 -44.43
N THR A 3 -24.27 36.27 -44.69
CA THR A 3 -23.58 34.99 -44.98
C THR A 3 -22.09 34.99 -44.62
N MET A 4 -21.68 35.45 -43.43
CA MET A 4 -20.35 35.13 -42.89
C MET A 4 -20.37 35.00 -41.36
N LYS A 5 -21.19 34.10 -40.82
CA LYS A 5 -21.13 33.70 -39.40
C LYS A 5 -21.28 32.19 -39.17
N LYS A 6 -21.54 31.42 -40.22
CA LYS A 6 -21.82 29.97 -40.15
C LYS A 6 -20.56 29.12 -40.31
N TYR A 7 -19.51 29.68 -40.93
CA TYR A 7 -18.27 28.95 -41.22
C TYR A 7 -17.22 29.04 -40.11
N ALA A 8 -17.35 30.02 -39.19
CA ALA A 8 -16.43 30.14 -38.06
C ALA A 8 -16.66 29.05 -37.00
N LEU A 9 -17.91 28.60 -36.82
CA LEU A 9 -18.25 27.54 -35.87
C LEU A 9 -17.76 26.16 -36.34
N LEU A 10 -17.75 25.94 -37.66
CA LEU A 10 -17.38 24.66 -38.27
C LEU A 10 -15.86 24.38 -38.19
N LEU A 11 -15.05 25.43 -38.07
CA LEU A 11 -13.60 25.32 -37.92
C LEU A 11 -13.17 24.96 -36.49
N ILE A 12 -13.95 25.37 -35.48
CA ILE A 12 -13.68 25.07 -34.06
C ILE A 12 -13.98 23.59 -33.75
N VAL A 13 -14.99 23.01 -34.39
CA VAL A 13 -15.37 21.59 -34.21
C VAL A 13 -14.35 20.63 -34.86
N ALA A 14 -13.62 21.08 -35.89
CA ALA A 14 -12.59 20.25 -36.53
C ALA A 14 -11.26 20.19 -35.74
N LEU A 15 -11.01 21.14 -34.84
CA LEU A 15 -9.77 21.23 -34.04
C LEU A 15 -9.79 20.38 -32.76
N VAL A 16 -10.96 19.92 -32.31
CA VAL A 16 -11.10 19.01 -31.15
C VAL A 16 -10.91 17.52 -31.52
N SER A 17 -10.64 17.21 -32.79
CA SER A 17 -10.41 15.84 -33.25
C SER A 17 -8.96 15.38 -33.17
N PHE A 18 -8.02 16.25 -32.75
CA PHE A 18 -6.71 15.79 -32.24
C PHE A 18 -6.91 15.24 -30.82
N SER A 19 -7.67 14.15 -30.73
CA SER A 19 -7.62 13.25 -29.60
C SER A 19 -6.16 12.86 -29.44
N CYS A 20 -5.62 13.11 -28.26
CA CYS A 20 -4.34 12.58 -27.84
C CYS A 20 -4.42 11.06 -28.05
N SER A 21 -3.73 10.51 -29.06
CA SER A 21 -3.33 9.11 -28.97
C SER A 21 -2.32 9.09 -27.85
N ILE A 22 -2.72 8.58 -26.69
CA ILE A 22 -1.74 8.06 -25.76
C ILE A 22 -1.10 6.91 -26.55
N ASP A 23 0.05 7.22 -27.14
CA ASP A 23 0.95 6.20 -27.65
C ASP A 23 1.07 5.15 -26.55
N ASP A 24 0.93 3.88 -26.92
CA ASP A 24 1.25 2.74 -26.10
C ASP A 24 2.75 2.81 -25.75
N ASP A 25 3.12 3.68 -24.81
CA ASP A 25 4.33 3.51 -24.02
C ASP A 25 4.26 2.08 -23.48
N GLU A 26 5.32 1.29 -23.70
CA GLU A 26 5.47 -0.09 -23.28
C GLU A 26 4.85 -0.29 -21.88
N ASN A 27 3.57 -0.69 -21.84
CA ASN A 27 2.79 -0.68 -20.62
C ASN A 27 3.32 -1.82 -19.75
N VAL A 28 4.28 -1.51 -18.89
CA VAL A 28 4.72 -2.43 -17.83
C VAL A 28 3.48 -2.68 -16.98
N ASN A 29 2.89 -3.87 -17.16
CA ASN A 29 1.69 -4.23 -16.42
C ASN A 29 2.08 -4.51 -14.96
N TYR A 30 1.42 -3.81 -14.05
CA TYR A 30 1.62 -3.97 -12.61
C TYR A 30 0.29 -3.92 -11.88
N ARG A 31 0.27 -4.52 -10.70
CA ARG A 31 -0.87 -4.50 -9.78
C ARG A 31 -0.41 -4.31 -8.35
N PHE A 32 -1.32 -3.86 -7.49
CA PHE A 32 -1.08 -3.79 -6.06
C PHE A 32 -1.62 -5.04 -5.38
N GLU A 33 -0.83 -5.60 -4.48
CA GLU A 33 -1.22 -6.72 -3.65
C GLU A 33 -0.86 -6.45 -2.20
N PHE A 34 -1.63 -7.04 -1.29
CA PHE A 34 -1.19 -7.15 0.09
C PHE A 34 -0.19 -8.30 0.25
N VAL A 35 0.81 -8.09 1.10
CA VAL A 35 1.80 -9.11 1.48
C VAL A 35 1.54 -9.53 2.92
N ALA A 36 1.53 -10.85 3.13
CA ALA A 36 1.35 -11.44 4.44
C ALA A 36 2.52 -11.07 5.38
N THR A 37 2.18 -10.70 6.60
CA THR A 37 3.14 -10.52 7.68
C THR A 37 3.51 -11.89 8.25
N ASP A 38 4.80 -12.20 8.33
CA ASP A 38 5.30 -13.42 8.98
C ASP A 38 5.35 -13.22 10.49
N THR A 39 6.07 -12.19 10.94
CA THR A 39 6.22 -11.82 12.35
C THR A 39 6.46 -10.32 12.52
N VAL A 40 6.31 -9.84 13.75
CA VAL A 40 6.54 -8.44 14.11
C VAL A 40 7.42 -8.37 15.36
N GLU A 41 8.38 -7.46 15.34
CA GLU A 41 9.22 -7.12 16.49
C GLU A 41 8.88 -5.71 16.98
N PHE A 42 8.54 -5.62 18.27
CA PHE A 42 8.30 -4.37 18.96
C PHE A 42 9.49 -4.02 19.86
N PRO A 43 9.73 -2.72 20.12
CA PRO A 43 10.63 -2.29 21.18
C PRO A 43 10.25 -2.90 22.53
N SER A 44 11.25 -3.14 23.38
CA SER A 44 11.04 -3.73 24.71
C SER A 44 10.17 -2.87 25.63
N GLU A 45 10.28 -1.55 25.51
CA GLU A 45 9.49 -0.58 26.27
C GLU A 45 9.12 0.60 25.38
N ILE A 46 7.89 1.07 25.53
CA ILE A 46 7.32 2.16 24.75
C ILE A 46 6.70 3.17 25.72
N TYR A 47 7.04 4.44 25.54
CA TYR A 47 6.58 5.56 26.35
C TYR A 47 5.87 6.59 25.47
N VAL A 48 4.91 7.31 26.04
CA VAL A 48 4.20 8.37 25.32
C VAL A 48 5.16 9.46 24.81
N ASN A 49 4.79 10.08 23.69
CA ASN A 49 5.49 11.19 23.03
C ASN A 49 6.88 10.87 22.46
N ASN A 50 7.34 9.64 22.55
CA ASN A 50 8.56 9.15 21.89
C ASN A 50 8.23 8.40 20.59
N THR A 51 9.18 8.39 19.65
CA THR A 51 9.06 7.63 18.39
C THR A 51 9.85 6.33 18.51
N TYR A 52 9.22 5.23 18.09
CA TYR A 52 9.81 3.90 18.09
C TYR A 52 9.69 3.26 16.72
N ASN A 53 10.65 2.42 16.35
CA ASN A 53 10.55 1.61 15.15
C ASN A 53 9.93 0.26 15.50
N VAL A 54 8.88 -0.10 14.76
CA VAL A 54 8.29 -1.44 14.77
C VAL A 54 8.71 -2.14 13.48
N THR A 55 9.29 -3.33 13.59
CA THR A 55 9.82 -4.08 12.46
C THR A 55 8.85 -5.17 12.05
N ILE A 56 8.48 -5.19 10.77
CA ILE A 56 7.62 -6.21 10.16
C ILE A 56 8.51 -7.11 9.30
N TYR A 57 8.47 -8.41 9.55
CA TYR A 57 9.15 -9.43 8.75
C TYR A 57 8.15 -10.09 7.81
N TYR A 58 8.56 -10.32 6.56
CA TYR A 58 7.70 -10.88 5.52
C TYR A 58 8.51 -11.64 4.48
N THR A 59 7.84 -12.57 3.80
CA THR A 59 8.43 -13.38 2.73
C THR A 59 7.78 -13.02 1.39
N LEU A 60 8.59 -12.51 0.46
CA LEU A 60 8.15 -12.25 -0.90
C LEU A 60 8.17 -13.55 -1.73
N PRO A 61 7.11 -13.83 -2.53
CA PRO A 61 7.05 -15.07 -3.31
C PRO A 61 8.11 -15.19 -4.40
N ASN A 62 8.54 -14.06 -4.98
CA ASN A 62 9.48 -13.98 -6.08
C ASN A 62 10.00 -12.54 -6.22
N SER A 63 10.98 -12.33 -7.11
CA SER A 63 11.61 -11.02 -7.30
C SER A 63 10.76 -9.96 -8.02
N CYS A 64 9.51 -10.25 -8.38
CA CYS A 64 8.60 -9.28 -8.99
C CYS A 64 7.71 -8.57 -7.99
N TYR A 65 7.74 -8.96 -6.72
CA TYR A 65 7.12 -8.23 -5.62
C TYR A 65 8.07 -7.16 -5.10
N TYR A 66 7.56 -5.95 -4.94
CA TYR A 66 8.30 -4.83 -4.36
C TYR A 66 7.41 -4.15 -3.33
N ILE A 67 7.78 -4.17 -2.06
CA ILE A 67 7.05 -3.43 -1.02
C ILE A 67 7.09 -1.94 -1.36
N ASN A 68 5.92 -1.37 -1.64
CA ASN A 68 5.77 0.05 -2.01
C ASN A 68 5.21 0.90 -0.86
N GLY A 69 4.79 0.26 0.25
CA GLY A 69 4.30 0.97 1.42
C GLY A 69 3.72 0.07 2.49
N ILE A 70 3.29 0.72 3.56
CA ILE A 70 2.58 0.12 4.68
C ILE A 70 1.24 0.84 4.76
N ASP A 71 0.14 0.09 4.63
CA ASP A 71 -1.19 0.58 4.92
C ASP A 71 -1.43 0.50 6.43
N TYR A 72 -1.65 1.65 7.07
CA TYR A 72 -1.75 1.79 8.51
C TYR A 72 -3.07 2.49 8.85
N ASN A 73 -4.03 1.74 9.37
CA ASN A 73 -5.35 2.22 9.74
C ASN A 73 -5.56 2.15 11.26
N TYR A 74 -6.35 3.06 11.79
CA TYR A 74 -6.73 3.09 13.19
C TYR A 74 -8.20 3.49 13.33
N THR A 75 -8.93 2.78 14.17
CA THR A 75 -10.37 2.97 14.46
C THR A 75 -10.57 3.86 15.69
N ASP A 76 -9.63 3.82 16.63
CA ASP A 76 -9.58 4.65 17.83
C ASP A 76 -8.13 4.91 18.27
N ASP A 77 -7.94 5.35 19.51
CA ASP A 77 -6.62 5.67 20.06
C ASP A 77 -5.73 4.44 20.29
N TYR A 78 -6.28 3.22 20.34
CA TYR A 78 -5.58 2.01 20.80
C TYR A 78 -5.57 0.86 19.79
N GLU A 79 -6.49 0.82 18.82
CA GLU A 79 -6.56 -0.22 17.79
C GLU A 79 -5.83 0.20 16.52
N ARG A 80 -4.95 -0.67 16.02
CA ARG A 80 -4.16 -0.48 14.79
C ARG A 80 -4.33 -1.68 13.88
N THR A 81 -4.60 -1.43 12.61
CA THR A 81 -4.61 -2.45 11.56
C THR A 81 -3.52 -2.11 10.55
N VAL A 82 -2.62 -3.06 10.29
CA VAL A 82 -1.42 -2.84 9.49
C VAL A 82 -1.33 -3.90 8.40
N ALA A 83 -1.07 -3.48 7.16
CA ALA A 83 -0.84 -4.36 6.03
C ALA A 83 0.34 -3.86 5.18
N LEU A 84 1.13 -4.79 4.65
CA LEU A 84 2.16 -4.46 3.67
C LEU A 84 1.54 -4.41 2.28
N VAL A 85 1.86 -3.37 1.52
CA VAL A 85 1.42 -3.22 0.12
C VAL A 85 2.62 -3.39 -0.79
N ALA A 86 2.49 -4.27 -1.77
CA ALA A 86 3.47 -4.50 -2.81
C ALA A 86 2.95 -4.07 -4.17
N THR A 87 3.83 -3.49 -4.97
CA THR A 87 3.70 -3.47 -6.42
C THR A 87 4.22 -4.79 -6.96
N VAL A 88 3.41 -5.44 -7.80
CA VAL A 88 3.74 -6.71 -8.45
C VAL A 88 3.78 -6.49 -9.95
N TYR A 89 4.92 -6.76 -10.56
CA TYR A 89 5.12 -6.61 -12.00
C TYR A 89 4.83 -7.93 -12.73
N ASP A 90 3.99 -7.92 -13.76
CA ASP A 90 3.56 -9.12 -14.50
C ASP A 90 4.62 -9.60 -15.54
N GLY A 91 5.91 -9.36 -15.26
CA GLY A 91 7.02 -9.70 -16.16
C GLY A 91 7.39 -11.18 -16.17
N THR A 92 7.96 -11.67 -17.27
CA THR A 92 8.40 -13.08 -17.41
C THR A 92 9.77 -13.38 -16.79
N ASN A 93 10.45 -12.38 -16.23
CA ASN A 93 11.85 -12.49 -15.78
C ASN A 93 12.01 -12.43 -14.24
N CYS A 94 10.97 -12.77 -13.48
CA CYS A 94 11.06 -12.88 -12.03
C CYS A 94 11.92 -14.10 -11.63
N ASP A 95 12.82 -13.94 -10.67
CA ASP A 95 13.40 -15.08 -9.97
C ASP A 95 12.31 -15.70 -9.07
N ALA A 96 12.04 -16.99 -9.23
CA ALA A 96 11.04 -17.75 -8.48
C ALA A 96 11.43 -18.06 -7.03
N ASN A 97 12.63 -17.66 -6.60
CA ASN A 97 13.06 -17.82 -5.22
C ASN A 97 12.30 -16.87 -4.29
N THR A 98 11.86 -17.40 -3.15
CA THR A 98 11.29 -16.59 -2.06
C THR A 98 12.39 -15.76 -1.40
N VAL A 99 12.07 -14.54 -1.01
CA VAL A 99 13.00 -13.63 -0.33
C VAL A 99 12.43 -13.22 1.02
N LEU A 100 13.16 -13.50 2.09
CA LEU A 100 12.83 -13.01 3.44
C LEU A 100 13.38 -11.59 3.58
N GLU A 101 12.51 -10.65 3.91
CA GLU A 101 12.86 -9.25 4.10
C GLU A 101 12.18 -8.67 5.35
N SER A 102 12.49 -7.41 5.64
CA SER A 102 11.88 -6.66 6.72
C SER A 102 11.73 -5.19 6.35
N THR A 103 10.68 -4.56 6.87
CA THR A 103 10.47 -3.12 6.80
C THR A 103 10.13 -2.56 8.18
N THR A 104 10.29 -1.27 8.38
CA THR A 104 9.98 -0.61 9.64
C THR A 104 9.01 0.54 9.44
N PHE A 105 8.20 0.81 10.47
CA PHE A 105 7.43 2.06 10.56
C PHE A 105 7.61 2.71 11.92
N ASP A 106 7.38 4.03 11.94
CA ASP A 106 7.44 4.83 13.14
C ASP A 106 6.12 4.76 13.90
N PHE A 107 6.18 4.33 15.16
CA PHE A 107 5.08 4.38 16.12
C PHE A 107 5.36 5.45 17.18
N LYS A 108 4.45 6.41 17.31
CA LYS A 108 4.52 7.50 18.29
C LYS A 108 3.19 7.61 19.04
N PRO A 109 3.00 6.86 20.14
CA PRO A 109 1.79 6.96 20.94
C PRO A 109 1.76 8.28 21.73
N ILE A 110 0.58 8.86 21.89
CA ILE A 110 0.36 10.07 22.70
C ILE A 110 -0.41 9.78 23.99
N ASN A 111 -1.01 8.59 24.10
CA ASN A 111 -1.77 8.13 25.26
C ASN A 111 -1.11 6.87 25.81
N ALA A 112 -1.02 6.75 27.14
CA ALA A 112 -0.64 5.51 27.78
C ALA A 112 -1.81 4.51 27.72
N GLY A 113 -1.51 3.21 27.74
CA GLY A 113 -2.50 2.14 27.64
C GLY A 113 -2.00 0.96 26.82
N THR A 114 -2.88 -0.02 26.63
CA THR A 114 -2.61 -1.18 25.79
C THR A 114 -3.14 -0.93 24.38
N TYR A 115 -2.24 -0.98 23.40
CA TYR A 115 -2.55 -0.87 21.99
C TYR A 115 -2.66 -2.27 21.40
N THR A 116 -3.72 -2.53 20.65
CA THR A 116 -3.93 -3.80 19.94
C THR A 116 -3.61 -3.59 18.46
N PHE A 117 -2.57 -4.27 17.99
CA PHE A 117 -2.15 -4.26 16.59
C PHE A 117 -2.61 -5.52 15.88
N ASN A 118 -3.27 -5.38 14.73
CA ASN A 118 -3.70 -6.45 13.84
C ASN A 118 -2.90 -6.37 12.54
N PHE A 119 -1.98 -7.31 12.32
CA PHE A 119 -1.17 -7.39 11.10
C PHE A 119 -1.77 -8.39 10.14
N LEU A 120 -2.00 -7.98 8.89
CA LEU A 120 -2.58 -8.86 7.88
C LEU A 120 -1.68 -10.08 7.62
N THR A 121 -2.25 -11.28 7.67
CA THR A 121 -1.57 -12.56 7.40
C THR A 121 -2.06 -13.25 6.13
N GLY A 122 -3.15 -12.77 5.52
CA GLY A 122 -3.65 -13.29 4.24
C GLY A 122 -5.17 -13.20 4.15
N GLN A 123 -5.75 -14.18 3.46
CA GLN A 123 -7.19 -14.40 3.37
C GLN A 123 -7.51 -15.85 3.74
N ASP A 124 -8.70 -16.08 4.30
CA ASP A 124 -9.23 -17.42 4.53
C ASP A 124 -9.88 -18.02 3.27
N ASP A 125 -10.44 -19.23 3.39
CA ASP A 125 -11.12 -19.92 2.28
C ASP A 125 -12.35 -19.17 1.74
N ASN A 126 -12.91 -18.22 2.50
CA ASN A 126 -14.05 -17.40 2.10
C ASN A 126 -13.62 -16.09 1.43
N GLY A 127 -12.31 -15.80 1.42
CA GLY A 127 -11.74 -14.54 0.94
C GLY A 127 -11.72 -13.43 1.99
N ASP A 128 -12.04 -13.74 3.25
CA ASP A 128 -12.00 -12.77 4.34
C ASP A 128 -10.57 -12.60 4.85
N TYR A 129 -10.17 -11.36 5.12
CA TYR A 129 -8.82 -11.07 5.61
C TYR A 129 -8.57 -11.66 7.00
N THR A 130 -7.39 -12.25 7.17
CA THR A 130 -6.92 -12.82 8.43
C THR A 130 -5.78 -11.97 9.02
N TYR A 131 -5.67 -11.98 10.36
CA TYR A 131 -4.73 -11.12 11.08
C TYR A 131 -4.01 -11.85 12.22
N SER A 132 -2.77 -11.43 12.48
CA SER A 132 -2.04 -11.72 13.73
C SER A 132 -2.16 -10.53 14.67
N THR A 133 -2.62 -10.78 15.90
CA THR A 133 -2.88 -9.74 16.90
C THR A 133 -1.76 -9.66 17.94
N TYR A 134 -1.34 -8.45 18.27
CA TYR A 134 -0.33 -8.14 19.29
C TYR A 134 -0.82 -7.05 20.23
N ASP A 135 -0.77 -7.32 21.53
CA ASP A 135 -1.06 -6.31 22.57
C ASP A 135 0.24 -5.69 23.07
N VAL A 136 0.34 -4.37 22.97
CA VAL A 136 1.54 -3.60 23.26
C VAL A 136 1.25 -2.55 24.31
N VAL A 137 1.95 -2.62 25.44
CA VAL A 137 1.75 -1.68 26.56
C VAL A 137 2.60 -0.43 26.36
N VAL A 138 1.94 0.74 26.40
CA VAL A 138 2.55 2.07 26.38
C VAL A 138 2.49 2.68 27.77
N LEU A 139 3.65 3.11 28.25
CA LEU A 139 3.86 3.72 29.56
C LEU A 139 3.85 5.25 29.48
N GLU A 140 3.66 5.92 30.63
CA GLU A 140 3.79 7.38 30.76
C GLU A 140 5.25 7.85 30.74
#